data_AF-A0A9D5ZYB3-F1
#
_entry.id   AF-A0A9D5ZYB3-F1
#
_cell.length_a   1.000
_cell.length_b   1.000
_cell.length_c   1.000
_cell.angle_alpha   90.00
_cell.angle_beta   90.00
_cell.angle_gamma   90.00
#
_symmetry.space_group_name_H-M   'P 1'
#
loop_
_entity.id
_entity.type
_entity.pdbx_description
1 polymer ?
#
loop_
_entity_poly.entity_id
_entity_poly.type
_entity_poly.pdbx_seq_one_letter_code
_entity_poly.pdbx_strand_id
1 'polypeptide(L)'
;MRGNESITVMSEQDVQLAAAAFKNFCKACNSLDVALQVGQNCWEFFNCGMEKAGPCPAFARSSGRKCWLVAGTLCGSEPEGIMAKNKNTCKECPFYQKIKSGAL
;
A
#
# COMPACT_ATOMS: atom_id res chain seq x y z
N MET A 1 43.90 17.66 20.40
CA MET A 1 43.47 16.71 19.37
C MET A 1 41.98 16.42 19.54
N ARG A 2 41.12 17.08 18.78
CA ARG A 2 39.74 16.64 18.53
C ARG A 2 39.48 16.93 17.06
N GLY A 3 39.42 15.86 16.27
CA GLY A 3 39.21 15.92 14.83
C GLY A 3 37.85 16.54 14.53
N ASN A 4 37.85 17.51 13.62
CA ASN A 4 36.65 18.12 13.08
C ASN A 4 36.09 17.16 12.03
N GLU A 5 35.22 16.24 12.43
CA GLU A 5 34.47 15.41 11.49
C GLU A 5 33.37 16.28 10.87
N SER A 6 33.65 16.80 9.67
CA SER A 6 32.65 17.49 8.85
C SER A 6 31.49 16.54 8.58
N ILE A 7 30.30 16.90 9.09
CA ILE A 7 29.03 16.32 8.65
C ILE A 7 28.90 16.66 7.17
N THR A 8 29.11 15.68 6.29
CA THR A 8 28.88 15.84 4.86
C THR A 8 27.37 15.94 4.62
N VAL A 9 26.88 17.15 4.42
CA VAL A 9 25.50 17.40 3.96
C VAL A 9 25.44 16.95 2.49
N MET A 10 24.51 16.07 2.15
CA MET A 10 24.34 15.60 0.77
C MET A 10 24.10 16.79 -0.15
N SER A 11 24.82 16.85 -1.27
CA SER A 11 24.63 17.95 -2.23
C SER A 11 23.25 17.86 -2.86
N GLU A 12 22.72 18.99 -3.32
CA GLU A 12 21.43 19.02 -4.03
C GLU A 12 21.43 18.05 -5.23
N GLN A 13 22.58 17.90 -5.90
CA GLN A 13 22.75 16.96 -7.01
C GLN A 13 22.60 15.50 -6.56
N ASP A 14 23.16 15.13 -5.41
CA ASP A 14 23.01 13.78 -4.85
C ASP A 14 21.55 13.48 -4.48
N VAL A 15 20.84 14.46 -3.93
CA VAL A 15 19.41 14.35 -3.60
C VAL A 15 18.58 14.16 -4.87
N GLN A 16 18.86 14.92 -5.93
CA GLN A 16 18.16 14.78 -7.21
C GLN A 16 18.44 13.44 -7.89
N LEU A 17 19.69 12.97 -7.85
CA LEU A 17 20.06 11.66 -8.40
C LEU A 17 19.33 10.53 -7.67
N ALA A 18 19.30 10.56 -6.33
CA ALA A 18 18.57 9.59 -5.53
C ALA A 18 17.06 9.62 -5.81
N ALA A 19 16.46 10.81 -5.93
CA ALA A 19 15.05 10.97 -6.26
C ALA A 19 14.73 10.44 -7.67
N ALA A 20 15.60 10.66 -8.65
CA ALA A 20 15.43 10.15 -10.01
C ALA A 20 15.55 8.62 -10.06
N ALA A 21 16.55 8.06 -9.37
CA ALA A 21 16.71 6.62 -9.24
C ALA A 21 15.48 5.96 -8.60
N PHE A 22 14.95 6.55 -7.52
CA PHE A 22 13.72 6.07 -6.88
C PHE A 22 12.52 6.12 -7.83
N LYS A 23 12.32 7.23 -8.56
CA LYS A 23 11.24 7.34 -9.56
C LYS A 23 11.34 6.27 -10.64
N ASN A 24 12.54 6.03 -11.17
CA ASN A 24 12.77 4.99 -12.19
C ASN A 24 12.51 3.59 -11.64
N PHE A 25 12.94 3.30 -10.40
CA PHE A 25 12.64 2.04 -9.74
C PHE A 25 11.13 1.84 -9.53
N CYS A 26 10.41 2.86 -9.04
CA CYS A 26 8.96 2.81 -8.90
C CYS A 26 8.27 2.58 -10.24
N LYS A 27 8.73 3.24 -11.31
CA LYS A 27 8.18 3.04 -12.66
C LYS A 27 8.43 1.60 -13.14
N ALA A 28 9.62 1.06 -12.95
CA ALA A 28 9.94 -0.32 -13.30
C ALA A 28 9.08 -1.32 -12.51
N CYS A 29 8.92 -1.11 -11.20
CA CYS A 29 8.06 -1.94 -10.35
C CYS A 29 6.59 -1.87 -10.77
N ASN A 30 6.08 -0.68 -11.09
CA ASN A 30 4.71 -0.52 -11.58
C ASN A 30 4.51 -1.15 -12.96
N SER A 31 5.47 -0.99 -13.87
CA SER A 31 5.44 -1.66 -15.17
C SER A 31 5.46 -3.19 -15.02
N LEU A 32 6.18 -3.70 -14.02
CA LEU A 32 6.21 -5.13 -13.72
C LEU A 32 4.89 -5.61 -13.08
N ASP A 33 4.28 -4.83 -12.18
CA ASP A 33 2.97 -5.10 -11.59
C ASP A 33 1.86 -5.13 -12.67
N VAL A 34 1.90 -4.16 -13.61
CA VAL A 34 0.98 -4.11 -14.76
C VAL A 34 1.23 -5.25 -15.74
N ALA A 35 2.49 -5.57 -16.05
CA ALA A 35 2.84 -6.60 -17.02
C ALA A 35 2.58 -8.02 -16.51
N LEU A 36 2.71 -8.25 -15.20
CA LEU A 36 2.42 -9.55 -14.61
C LEU A 36 0.95 -9.70 -14.21
N GLN A 37 0.19 -8.60 -14.06
CA GLN A 37 -1.23 -8.59 -13.70
C GLN A 37 -1.55 -9.50 -12.49
N VAL A 38 -0.60 -9.62 -11.55
CA VAL A 38 -0.65 -10.67 -10.52
C VAL A 38 -1.31 -10.10 -9.30
N GLY A 39 -2.59 -10.39 -9.11
CA GLY A 39 -3.15 -10.41 -7.77
C GLY A 39 -4.64 -10.14 -7.72
N GLN A 40 -5.33 -10.96 -6.95
CA GLN A 40 -6.75 -10.83 -6.66
C GLN A 40 -6.99 -9.58 -5.79
N ASN A 41 -8.05 -8.81 -6.06
CA ASN A 41 -8.48 -7.72 -5.19
C ASN A 41 -9.19 -8.25 -3.93
N CYS A 42 -9.25 -7.46 -2.86
CA CYS A 42 -9.90 -7.87 -1.62
C CYS A 42 -11.38 -8.28 -1.84
N TRP A 43 -12.12 -7.59 -2.71
CA TRP A 43 -13.53 -7.91 -3.00
C TRP A 43 -13.71 -9.19 -3.82
N GLU A 44 -12.72 -9.58 -4.61
CA GLU A 44 -12.70 -10.88 -5.30
C GLU A 44 -12.36 -11.99 -4.30
N PHE A 45 -11.38 -11.77 -3.40
CA PHE A 45 -10.99 -12.72 -2.36
C PHE A 45 -12.13 -13.02 -1.38
N PHE A 46 -12.86 -12.00 -0.96
CA PHE A 46 -14.02 -12.14 -0.06
C PHE A 46 -15.35 -12.37 -0.79
N ASN A 47 -15.35 -12.42 -2.12
CA ASN A 47 -16.54 -12.58 -2.95
C ASN A 47 -17.68 -11.61 -2.56
N CYS A 48 -17.37 -10.33 -2.43
CA CYS A 48 -18.27 -9.33 -1.83
C CYS A 48 -19.57 -9.09 -2.60
N GLY A 49 -19.61 -9.37 -3.91
CA GLY A 49 -20.70 -8.97 -4.80
C GLY A 49 -20.80 -7.44 -4.97
N MET A 50 -21.52 -6.98 -6.00
CA MET A 50 -21.60 -5.55 -6.34
C MET A 50 -22.31 -4.70 -5.27
N GLU A 51 -23.26 -5.26 -4.53
CA GLU A 51 -24.00 -4.56 -3.48
C GLU A 51 -23.09 -4.10 -2.32
N LYS A 52 -22.07 -4.89 -1.98
CA LYS A 52 -21.10 -4.55 -0.93
C LYS A 52 -19.83 -3.91 -1.50
N ALA A 53 -19.43 -4.28 -2.71
CA ALA A 53 -18.26 -3.71 -3.37
C ALA A 53 -18.51 -2.27 -3.84
N GLY A 54 -19.69 -1.96 -4.40
CA GLY A 54 -20.04 -0.63 -4.90
C GLY A 54 -19.81 0.51 -3.89
N PRO A 55 -20.36 0.44 -2.65
CA PRO A 55 -20.12 1.44 -1.62
C PRO A 55 -18.77 1.31 -0.92
N CYS A 56 -17.96 0.29 -1.22
CA CYS A 56 -16.70 0.05 -0.54
C CYS A 56 -15.66 1.15 -0.89
N PRO A 57 -15.05 1.81 0.10
CA PRO A 57 -14.02 2.81 -0.13
C PRO A 57 -12.78 2.28 -0.88
N ALA A 58 -12.47 0.98 -0.75
CA ALA A 58 -11.39 0.34 -1.49
C ALA A 58 -11.74 0.19 -2.98
N PHE A 59 -12.99 -0.15 -3.29
CA PHE A 59 -13.48 -0.32 -4.65
C PHE A 59 -13.52 1.02 -5.38
N ALA A 60 -14.12 2.05 -4.76
CA ALA A 60 -14.20 3.40 -5.33
C ALA A 60 -12.82 4.03 -5.63
N ARG A 61 -11.76 3.60 -4.93
CA ARG A 61 -10.39 4.08 -5.11
C ARG A 61 -9.48 3.09 -5.85
N SER A 62 -10.04 2.05 -6.47
CA SER A 62 -9.27 0.99 -7.16
C SER A 62 -8.09 0.47 -6.33
N SER A 63 -8.32 0.28 -5.04
CA SER A 63 -7.30 0.04 -4.02
C SER A 63 -7.47 -1.34 -3.37
N GLY A 64 -8.08 -2.31 -4.05
CA GLY A 64 -8.38 -3.64 -3.51
C GLY A 64 -7.15 -4.38 -3.01
N ARG A 65 -6.07 -4.37 -3.77
CA ARG A 65 -4.75 -4.92 -3.40
C ARG A 65 -4.06 -4.24 -2.24
N LYS A 66 -4.52 -3.06 -1.84
CA LYS A 66 -3.94 -2.22 -0.77
C LYS A 66 -5.02 -1.68 0.17
N CYS A 67 -6.10 -2.45 0.35
CA CYS A 67 -7.30 -1.97 1.04
C CYS A 67 -7.02 -1.51 2.48
N TRP A 68 -6.00 -2.07 3.13
CA TRP A 68 -5.52 -1.70 4.47
C TRP A 68 -4.96 -0.27 4.57
N LEU A 69 -4.67 0.40 3.45
CA LEU A 69 -4.27 1.81 3.40
C LEU A 69 -5.47 2.76 3.34
N VAL A 70 -6.68 2.24 3.12
CA VAL A 70 -7.90 3.01 2.95
C VAL A 70 -8.77 2.83 4.20
N ALA A 71 -9.23 3.93 4.81
CA ALA A 71 -10.12 3.85 5.96
C ALA A 71 -11.50 3.28 5.58
N GLY A 72 -12.14 2.58 6.52
CA GLY A 72 -13.49 2.01 6.32
C GLY A 72 -13.54 0.77 5.42
N THR A 73 -12.43 0.05 5.25
CA THR A 73 -12.34 -1.13 4.36
C THR A 73 -12.30 -2.48 5.08
N LEU A 74 -12.29 -2.47 6.42
CA LEU A 74 -12.37 -3.69 7.19
C LEU A 74 -13.76 -4.31 7.01
N CYS A 75 -13.80 -5.44 6.30
CA CYS A 75 -15.05 -6.09 5.90
C CYS A 75 -15.81 -6.57 7.14
N GLY A 76 -17.10 -6.21 7.26
CA GLY A 76 -17.97 -6.67 8.35
C GLY A 76 -17.85 -5.87 9.66
N SER A 77 -17.04 -4.82 9.70
CA SER A 77 -17.04 -3.86 10.82
C SER A 77 -17.70 -2.55 10.39
N GLU A 78 -18.48 -1.93 11.28
CA GLU A 78 -18.88 -0.54 11.07
C GLU A 78 -17.64 0.36 11.10
N PRO A 79 -17.52 1.34 10.18
CA PRO A 79 -16.43 2.29 10.23
C PRO A 79 -16.52 3.12 11.50
N GLU A 80 -15.66 2.83 12.48
CA GLU A 80 -15.54 3.63 13.70
C GLU A 80 -14.79 4.95 13.42
N GLY A 81 -15.49 5.93 12.86
CA GLY A 81 -15.00 7.30 12.67
C GLY A 81 -14.12 7.52 11.43
N ILE A 82 -13.59 8.74 11.29
CA ILE A 82 -12.86 9.23 10.10
C ILE A 82 -11.44 8.63 10.02
N MET A 83 -10.90 8.17 11.15
CA MET A 83 -9.61 7.50 11.23
C MET A 83 -9.81 6.02 11.55
N ALA A 84 -9.17 5.13 10.78
CA ALA A 84 -9.11 3.72 11.13
C ALA A 84 -8.32 3.57 12.45
N LYS A 85 -9.05 3.49 13.58
CA LYS A 85 -8.47 3.51 14.93
C LYS A 85 -7.37 2.46 15.14
N ASN A 86 -7.41 1.33 14.44
CA ASN A 86 -6.46 0.24 14.64
C ASN A 86 -5.95 -0.33 13.30
N LYS A 87 -4.78 0.14 12.82
CA LYS A 87 -4.02 -0.56 11.76
C LYS A 87 -3.74 -2.04 12.11
N ASN A 88 -3.81 -2.39 13.39
CA ASN A 88 -3.60 -3.74 13.90
C ASN A 88 -4.69 -4.73 13.47
N THR A 89 -5.95 -4.33 13.31
CA THR A 89 -7.01 -5.27 12.89
C THR A 89 -6.79 -5.79 11.46
N CYS A 90 -6.15 -4.98 10.59
CA CYS A 90 -5.74 -5.46 9.26
C CYS A 90 -4.68 -6.58 9.34
N LYS A 91 -3.89 -6.69 10.42
CA LYS A 91 -2.90 -7.77 10.57
C LYS A 91 -3.54 -9.14 10.74
N GLU A 92 -4.80 -9.18 11.20
CA GLU A 92 -5.59 -10.38 11.38
C GLU A 92 -6.45 -10.71 10.14
N CYS A 93 -6.55 -9.78 9.19
CA CYS A 93 -7.29 -10.00 7.94
C CYS A 93 -6.60 -11.08 7.09
N PRO A 94 -7.31 -12.16 6.69
CA PRO A 94 -6.73 -13.22 5.87
C PRO A 94 -6.17 -12.73 4.54
N PHE A 95 -6.85 -11.77 3.90
CA PHE A 95 -6.38 -11.15 2.65
C PHE A 95 -5.05 -10.42 2.86
N TYR A 96 -4.94 -9.61 3.93
CA TYR A 96 -3.69 -8.91 4.25
C TYR A 96 -2.55 -9.87 4.55
N GLN A 97 -2.80 -10.95 5.29
CA GLN A 97 -1.77 -11.95 5.58
C GLN A 97 -1.26 -12.63 4.31
N LYS A 98 -2.16 -12.95 3.36
CA LYS A 98 -1.78 -13.52 2.06
C LYS A 98 -0.91 -12.56 1.25
N ILE A 99 -1.30 -11.29 1.14
CA ILE A 99 -0.50 -10.25 0.49
C ILE A 99 0.86 -10.09 1.17
N LYS A 100 0.90 -10.03 2.51
CA LYS A 100 2.14 -9.91 3.29
C LYS A 100 3.09 -11.09 3.06
N SER A 101 2.56 -12.31 2.87
CA SER A 101 3.35 -13.51 2.58
C SER A 101 3.77 -13.68 1.12
N GLY A 102 3.29 -12.82 0.21
CA GLY A 102 3.50 -12.96 -1.23
C GLY A 102 2.71 -14.12 -1.86
N ALA A 103 1.68 -14.62 -1.18
CA ALA A 103 0.83 -15.72 -1.65
C ALA A 103 -0.35 -15.25 -2.54
N LEU A 104 -0.49 -13.94 -2.74
CA LEU A 104 -1.49 -13.24 -3.56
C LEU A 104 -0.89 -11.97 -4.19
#